data_AF-A0ABD1QIJ3-F1
#
_entry.id   AF-A0ABD1QIJ3-F1
#
_cell.length_a   1.000
_cell.length_b   1.000
_cell.length_c   1.000
_cell.angle_alpha   90.00
_cell.angle_beta   90.00
_cell.angle_gamma   90.00
#
_symmetry.space_group_name_H-M   'P 1'
#
loop_
_entity.id
_entity.type
_entity.pdbx_description
1 polymer ?
#
loop_
_entity_poly.entity_id
_entity_poly.type
_entity_poly.pdbx_seq_one_letter_code
_entity_poly.pdbx_strand_id
1 'polypeptide(L)'
;MFKPILVFLAFIVLVGPTTCRKRHVINFRWHNLYPESFIWDPKSEHFVVGSLRQQTLISVSDAGVTSSLLSDASLPSNSSFLGLALDLRHHRLLAVVHRPSTLTTPAFNALASYHLSTFDQLFLTPLPPTTLPFTTVANDVAVDFSGNAYVTDSANDAIYKINIEGQASILSKSQAFKSHPVEIRRFFAPILGWVGVGVGVGVGGVGRVNFLFFNIKIN
;
A
#
# COMPACT_ATOMS: atom_id res chain seq x y z
N MET A 1 47.08 -7.01 -39.17
CA MET A 1 46.61 -8.37 -38.83
C MET A 1 46.16 -8.36 -37.37
N PHE A 2 44.91 -7.94 -37.12
CA PHE A 2 44.32 -7.88 -35.78
C PHE A 2 44.20 -9.32 -35.24
N LYS A 3 44.87 -9.63 -34.13
CA LYS A 3 44.83 -10.98 -33.53
C LYS A 3 43.45 -11.21 -32.89
N PRO A 4 42.59 -12.10 -33.43
CA PRO A 4 41.24 -12.32 -32.92
C PRO A 4 41.21 -12.87 -31.48
N ILE A 5 42.34 -13.35 -30.97
CA ILE A 5 42.53 -13.85 -29.60
C ILE A 5 42.35 -12.74 -28.55
N LEU A 6 42.71 -11.48 -28.86
CA LEU A 6 42.61 -10.39 -27.89
C LEU A 6 41.15 -9.93 -27.67
N VAL A 7 40.30 -10.05 -28.69
CA VAL A 7 38.86 -9.72 -28.62
C VAL A 7 38.11 -10.80 -27.83
N PHE A 8 38.52 -12.06 -27.94
CA PHE A 8 37.89 -13.17 -27.22
C PHE A 8 38.19 -13.12 -25.71
N LEU A 9 39.41 -12.74 -25.32
CA LEU A 9 39.78 -12.53 -23.90
C LEU A 9 39.05 -11.34 -23.27
N ALA A 10 38.77 -10.27 -24.04
CA ALA A 10 37.98 -9.14 -23.55
C ALA A 10 36.50 -9.49 -23.29
N PHE A 11 35.94 -10.45 -24.04
CA PHE A 11 34.56 -10.91 -23.81
C PHE A 11 34.40 -11.77 -22.55
N ILE A 12 35.44 -12.50 -22.13
CA ILE A 12 35.40 -13.32 -20.90
C ILE A 12 35.42 -12.44 -19.64
N VAL A 13 36.02 -11.24 -19.70
CA VAL A 13 36.04 -10.28 -18.57
C VAL A 13 34.70 -9.54 -18.41
N LEU A 14 33.88 -9.46 -19.46
CA LEU A 14 32.54 -8.86 -19.42
C LEU A 14 31.46 -9.81 -18.88
N VAL A 15 31.77 -11.10 -18.75
CA VAL A 15 30.94 -12.07 -18.03
C VAL A 15 31.50 -12.23 -16.62
N GLY A 16 31.52 -11.13 -15.87
CA GLY A 16 31.71 -11.22 -14.43
C GLY A 16 30.59 -12.12 -13.87
N PRO A 17 30.88 -13.05 -12.94
CA PRO A 17 29.82 -13.79 -12.28
C PRO A 17 28.87 -12.74 -11.69
N THR A 18 27.62 -12.70 -12.16
CA THR A 18 26.55 -12.04 -11.44
C THR A 18 26.51 -12.77 -10.11
N THR A 19 27.18 -12.21 -9.10
CA THR A 19 27.12 -12.74 -7.76
C THR A 19 25.65 -12.73 -7.42
N CYS A 20 25.07 -13.93 -7.32
CA CYS A 20 23.77 -14.11 -6.71
C CYS A 20 23.94 -13.62 -5.28
N ARG A 21 23.75 -12.31 -5.07
CA ARG A 21 23.79 -11.69 -3.75
C ARG A 21 22.74 -12.46 -2.96
N LYS A 22 23.16 -13.14 -1.89
CA LYS A 22 22.25 -13.85 -0.99
C LYS A 22 21.03 -12.96 -0.76
N ARG A 23 19.83 -13.56 -0.78
CA ARG A 23 18.57 -12.84 -0.57
C ARG A 23 18.74 -11.81 0.54
N HIS A 24 18.54 -10.53 0.23
CA HIS A 24 18.59 -9.47 1.22
C HIS A 24 17.37 -9.64 2.13
N VAL A 25 17.58 -10.11 3.36
CA VAL A 25 16.52 -10.34 4.35
C VAL A 25 16.69 -9.30 5.44
N ILE A 26 15.69 -8.44 5.58
CA ILE A 26 15.62 -7.41 6.60
C ILE A 26 14.83 -7.99 7.77
N ASN A 27 15.51 -8.21 8.90
CA ASN A 27 14.86 -8.65 10.12
C ASN A 27 14.77 -7.46 11.07
N PHE A 28 13.56 -7.20 11.59
CA PHE A 28 13.34 -6.18 12.60
C PHE A 28 12.32 -6.67 13.63
N ARG A 29 12.25 -5.98 14.77
CA ARG A 29 11.31 -6.30 15.84
C ARG A 29 10.62 -5.03 16.30
N TRP A 30 9.31 -5.13 16.44
CA TRP A 30 8.49 -4.08 17.04
C TRP A 30 7.36 -4.74 17.83
N HIS A 31 7.14 -4.27 19.06
CA HIS A 31 6.16 -4.91 19.93
C HIS A 31 4.74 -4.68 19.43
N ASN A 32 3.97 -5.75 19.27
CA ASN A 32 2.56 -5.71 18.89
C ASN A 32 2.26 -4.98 17.56
N LEU A 33 3.21 -4.97 16.61
CA LEU A 33 3.05 -4.26 15.33
C LEU A 33 1.96 -4.88 14.44
N TYR A 34 2.01 -6.20 14.22
CA TYR A 34 1.15 -6.91 13.27
C TYR A 34 1.01 -6.16 11.93
N PRO A 35 2.10 -6.07 11.15
CA PRO A 35 2.10 -5.28 9.93
C PRO A 35 1.19 -5.91 8.86
N GLU A 36 0.33 -5.09 8.25
CA GLU A 36 -0.45 -5.46 7.06
C GLU A 36 0.15 -4.86 5.80
N SER A 37 0.51 -3.57 5.85
CA SER A 37 1.11 -2.82 4.74
C SER A 37 2.50 -2.31 5.05
N PHE A 38 3.29 -2.18 3.98
CA PHE A 38 4.56 -1.48 3.98
C PHE A 38 4.81 -0.82 2.63
N ILE A 39 5.56 0.27 2.62
CA ILE A 39 5.94 0.98 1.39
C ILE A 39 7.36 1.52 1.50
N TRP A 40 8.11 1.53 0.41
CA TRP A 40 9.45 2.09 0.36
C TRP A 40 9.41 3.58 0.05
N ASP A 41 9.98 4.41 0.91
CA ASP A 41 10.25 5.81 0.63
C ASP A 41 11.69 5.97 0.10
N PRO A 42 11.87 6.24 -1.21
CA PRO A 42 13.20 6.37 -1.80
C PRO A 42 13.94 7.64 -1.36
N LYS A 43 13.27 8.64 -0.79
CA LYS A 43 13.95 9.86 -0.31
C LYS A 43 14.60 9.66 1.04
N SER A 44 13.95 8.92 1.94
CA SER A 44 14.49 8.63 3.26
C SER A 44 15.31 7.33 3.28
N GLU A 45 15.22 6.48 2.24
CA GLU A 45 15.83 5.15 2.21
C GLU A 45 15.32 4.23 3.34
N HIS A 46 14.03 4.40 3.67
CA HIS A 46 13.34 3.61 4.68
C HIS A 46 12.03 3.03 4.14
N PHE A 47 11.62 1.90 4.70
CA PHE A 47 10.26 1.39 4.62
C PHE A 47 9.39 2.10 5.66
N VAL A 48 8.22 2.57 5.26
CA VAL A 48 7.14 2.94 6.16
C VAL A 48 6.23 1.74 6.33
N VAL A 49 5.95 1.35 7.57
CA VAL A 49 5.19 0.14 7.89
C VAL A 49 4.00 0.49 8.78
N GLY A 50 2.82 0.01 8.40
CA GLY A 50 1.57 0.19 9.13
C GLY A 50 1.37 -0.84 10.24
N SER A 51 0.38 -0.62 11.09
CA SER A 51 0.04 -1.52 12.20
C SER A 51 -1.45 -1.82 12.26
N LEU A 52 -1.78 -3.11 12.42
CA LEU A 52 -3.13 -3.62 12.66
C LEU A 52 -3.62 -3.47 14.11
N ARG A 53 -2.75 -3.09 15.03
CA ARG A 53 -3.07 -3.10 16.47
C ARG A 53 -2.69 -1.82 17.18
N GLN A 54 -2.01 -0.91 16.50
CA GLN A 54 -1.52 0.35 17.04
C GLN A 54 -1.79 1.46 16.02
N GLN A 55 -2.07 2.66 16.50
CA GLN A 55 -2.26 3.86 15.69
C GLN A 55 -0.92 4.48 15.31
N THR A 56 0.03 3.64 14.90
CA THR A 56 1.41 4.04 14.65
C THR A 56 1.87 3.60 13.28
N LEU A 57 2.67 4.46 12.65
CA LEU A 57 3.52 4.11 11.52
C LEU A 57 4.95 4.08 12.00
N ILE A 58 5.70 3.09 11.56
CA ILE A 58 7.12 2.95 11.89
C ILE A 58 7.96 3.06 10.62
N SER A 59 9.19 3.55 10.79
CA SER A 59 10.22 3.53 9.77
C SER A 59 11.13 2.33 10.01
N VAL A 60 11.53 1.64 8.93
CA VAL A 60 12.46 0.51 8.94
C VAL A 60 13.50 0.71 7.84
N SER A 61 14.77 0.87 8.19
CA SER A 61 15.87 0.95 7.20
C SER A 61 16.10 -0.36 6.45
N ASP A 62 16.86 -0.29 5.37
CA ASP A 62 17.37 -1.46 4.64
C ASP A 62 18.26 -2.38 5.52
N ALA A 63 18.87 -1.84 6.58
CA ALA A 63 19.61 -2.58 7.60
C ALA A 63 18.73 -3.15 8.74
N GLY A 64 17.43 -2.87 8.75
CA GLY A 64 16.49 -3.35 9.78
C GLY A 64 16.46 -2.52 11.07
N VAL A 65 17.11 -1.36 11.09
CA VAL A 65 16.96 -0.38 12.18
C VAL A 65 15.57 0.25 12.11
N THR A 66 14.87 0.28 13.24
CA THR A 66 13.47 0.75 13.34
C THR A 66 13.34 2.01 14.17
N SER A 67 12.42 2.90 13.80
CA SER A 67 12.03 4.07 14.59
C SER A 67 10.52 4.33 14.48
N SER A 68 9.94 4.96 15.51
CA SER A 68 8.58 5.50 15.40
C SER A 68 8.58 6.66 14.41
N LEU A 69 7.63 6.67 13.47
CA LEU A 69 7.50 7.72 12.46
C LEU A 69 6.32 8.64 12.78
N LEU A 70 5.19 8.04 13.13
CA LEU A 70 3.95 8.74 13.45
C LEU A 70 3.20 7.96 14.53
N SER A 71 2.59 8.69 15.47
CA SER A 71 1.56 8.16 16.37
C SER A 71 0.43 9.18 16.41
N ASP A 72 -0.72 8.84 15.83
CA ASP A 72 -1.81 9.79 15.65
C ASP A 72 -2.87 9.62 16.74
N ALA A 73 -2.76 10.43 17.80
CA ALA A 73 -3.70 10.45 18.91
C ALA A 73 -5.03 11.14 18.58
N SER A 74 -5.15 11.82 17.42
CA SER A 74 -6.43 12.40 17.00
C SER A 74 -7.38 11.34 16.46
N LEU A 75 -6.86 10.17 16.05
CA LEU A 75 -7.66 9.06 15.58
C LEU A 75 -8.44 8.40 16.72
N PRO A 76 -9.67 7.92 16.48
CA PRO A 76 -10.42 7.15 17.48
C PRO A 76 -9.60 5.97 18.01
N SER A 77 -9.65 5.72 19.31
CA SER A 77 -8.95 4.60 19.96
C SER A 77 -9.20 3.27 19.23
N ASN A 78 -8.16 2.42 19.17
CA ASN A 78 -8.15 1.15 18.43
C ASN A 78 -8.28 1.28 16.91
N SER A 79 -7.95 2.46 16.35
CA SER A 79 -7.77 2.59 14.91
C SER A 79 -6.48 1.91 14.46
N SER A 80 -6.49 1.40 13.23
CA SER A 80 -5.39 0.68 12.60
C SER A 80 -5.08 1.29 11.24
N PHE A 81 -3.84 1.12 10.78
CA PHE A 81 -3.42 1.51 9.44
C PHE A 81 -3.30 0.26 8.56
N LEU A 82 -4.28 0.07 7.66
CA LEU A 82 -4.36 -1.15 6.84
C LEU A 82 -3.54 -1.03 5.56
N GLY A 83 -3.77 0.03 4.80
CA GLY A 83 -3.11 0.34 3.53
C GLY A 83 -2.34 1.65 3.57
N LEU A 84 -1.25 1.72 2.79
CA LEU A 84 -0.38 2.89 2.70
C LEU A 84 -0.04 3.20 1.24
N ALA A 85 -0.05 4.47 0.89
CA ALA A 85 0.48 4.94 -0.39
C ALA A 85 1.31 6.21 -0.22
N LEU A 86 2.40 6.29 -0.98
CA LEU A 86 3.23 7.48 -1.06
C LEU A 86 2.88 8.24 -2.33
N ASP A 87 2.54 9.51 -2.16
CA ASP A 87 2.38 10.45 -3.25
C ASP A 87 3.57 11.42 -3.21
N LEU A 88 4.68 10.97 -3.80
CA LEU A 88 5.94 11.71 -3.82
C LEU A 88 5.85 13.02 -4.62
N ARG A 89 4.91 13.11 -5.58
CA ARG A 89 4.69 14.30 -6.41
C ARG A 89 4.02 15.40 -5.60
N HIS A 90 3.02 15.04 -4.79
CA HIS A 90 2.30 15.99 -3.95
C HIS A 90 2.79 15.99 -2.49
N HIS A 91 3.95 15.38 -2.23
CA HIS A 91 4.66 15.41 -0.94
C HIS A 91 3.83 14.92 0.25
N ARG A 92 3.11 13.81 0.09
CA ARG A 92 2.24 13.27 1.15
C ARG A 92 2.27 11.75 1.26
N LEU A 93 2.01 11.28 2.47
CA LEU A 93 1.75 9.89 2.81
C LEU A 93 0.25 9.74 3.06
N LEU A 94 -0.36 8.76 2.40
CA LEU A 94 -1.75 8.41 2.56
C LEU A 94 -1.85 7.10 3.33
N ALA A 95 -2.70 7.08 4.35
CA ALA A 95 -2.89 5.92 5.21
C ALA A 95 -4.37 5.63 5.39
N VAL A 96 -4.77 4.40 5.09
CA VAL A 96 -6.13 3.93 5.28
C VAL A 96 -6.34 3.59 6.73
N VAL A 97 -7.28 4.29 7.36
CA VAL A 97 -7.64 4.12 8.76
C VAL A 97 -8.87 3.23 8.85
N HIS A 98 -8.76 2.12 9.58
CA HIS A 98 -9.88 1.26 9.92
C HIS A 98 -9.98 1.08 11.43
N ARG A 99 -11.20 1.22 11.95
CA ARG A 99 -11.57 0.81 13.29
C ARG A 99 -12.81 -0.09 13.21
N PRO A 100 -12.74 -1.32 13.75
CA PRO A 100 -13.90 -2.20 13.80
C PRO A 100 -14.99 -1.63 14.72
N SER A 101 -16.25 -1.94 14.42
CA SER A 101 -17.37 -1.63 15.31
C SER A 101 -17.31 -2.46 16.59
N THR A 102 -17.72 -1.88 17.70
CA THR A 102 -17.98 -2.58 18.97
C THR A 102 -19.46 -2.48 19.32
N LEU A 103 -19.89 -3.16 20.39
CA LEU A 103 -21.28 -3.08 20.87
C LEU A 103 -21.75 -1.64 21.15
N THR A 104 -20.82 -0.76 21.51
CA THR A 104 -21.11 0.62 21.93
C THR A 104 -20.60 1.69 20.97
N THR A 105 -19.81 1.33 19.94
CA THR A 105 -19.24 2.31 19.03
C THR A 105 -19.26 1.82 17.56
N PRO A 106 -19.74 2.64 16.61
CA PRO A 106 -19.82 2.25 15.20
C PRO A 106 -18.43 2.12 14.56
N ALA A 107 -18.30 1.38 13.47
CA ALA A 107 -17.02 1.31 12.75
C ALA A 107 -16.58 2.71 12.28
N PHE A 108 -15.27 2.95 12.22
CA PHE A 108 -14.72 4.19 11.69
C PHE A 108 -13.77 3.86 10.54
N ASN A 109 -14.00 4.47 9.39
CA ASN A 109 -13.22 4.23 8.18
C ASN A 109 -12.90 5.58 7.53
N ALA A 110 -11.63 5.84 7.31
CA ALA A 110 -11.19 7.11 6.77
C ALA A 110 -9.91 6.95 5.96
N LEU A 111 -9.64 7.95 5.12
CA LEU A 111 -8.32 8.16 4.56
C LEU A 111 -7.65 9.31 5.31
N ALA A 112 -6.52 9.03 5.94
CA ALA A 112 -5.66 10.05 6.52
C ALA A 112 -4.57 10.44 5.51
N SER A 113 -4.30 11.73 5.39
CA SER A 113 -3.21 12.27 4.59
C SER A 113 -2.25 13.02 5.51
N TYR A 114 -0.96 12.74 5.40
CA TYR A 114 0.10 13.35 6.19
C TYR A 114 1.13 13.97 5.27
N HIS A 115 1.73 15.09 5.69
CA HIS A 115 2.86 15.67 5.00
C HIS A 115 4.07 14.73 5.09
N LEU A 116 4.74 14.43 3.97
CA LEU A 116 5.71 13.33 3.92
C LEU A 116 6.97 13.58 4.77
N SER A 117 7.35 14.83 5.01
CA SER A 117 8.58 15.15 5.74
C SER A 117 8.37 15.43 7.22
N THR A 118 7.23 16.01 7.58
CA THR A 118 6.92 16.41 8.96
C THR A 118 5.92 15.48 9.65
N PHE A 119 5.22 14.65 8.88
CA PHE A 119 4.11 13.80 9.31
C PHE A 119 2.94 14.56 9.95
N ASP A 120 2.83 15.86 9.68
CA ASP A 120 1.66 16.65 10.07
C ASP A 120 0.43 16.19 9.28
N GLN A 121 -0.71 16.04 9.96
CA GLN A 121 -1.95 15.64 9.31
C GLN A 121 -2.45 16.78 8.40
N LEU A 122 -2.57 16.49 7.10
CA LEU A 122 -3.10 17.40 6.09
C LEU A 122 -4.64 17.34 6.06
N PHE A 123 -5.20 16.13 6.10
CA PHE A 123 -6.63 15.91 6.25
C PHE A 123 -6.93 14.50 6.77
N LEU A 124 -8.11 14.35 7.36
CA LEU A 124 -8.71 13.07 7.72
C LEU A 124 -10.11 13.02 7.12
N THR A 125 -10.31 12.19 6.11
CA THR A 125 -11.57 12.12 5.36
C THR A 125 -12.29 10.82 5.67
N PRO A 126 -13.40 10.85 6.44
CA PRO A 126 -14.27 9.68 6.62
C PRO A 126 -14.84 9.20 5.28
N LEU A 127 -14.86 7.89 5.07
CA LEU A 127 -15.44 7.31 3.86
C LEU A 127 -16.97 7.38 3.92
N PRO A 128 -17.65 7.73 2.82
CA PRO A 128 -19.10 7.79 2.80
C PRO A 128 -19.70 6.39 3.02
N PRO A 129 -20.80 6.29 3.79
CA PRO A 129 -21.41 5.01 4.09
C PRO A 129 -21.93 4.32 2.83
N THR A 130 -21.87 2.99 2.81
CA THR A 130 -22.52 2.18 1.78
C THR A 130 -23.97 1.87 2.20
N THR A 131 -24.82 1.61 1.21
CA THR A 131 -26.22 1.18 1.39
C THR A 131 -26.34 -0.32 1.73
N LEU A 132 -25.22 -1.00 1.91
CA LEU A 132 -25.15 -2.45 2.10
C LEU A 132 -25.19 -2.81 3.59
N PRO A 133 -25.60 -4.04 3.95
CA PRO A 133 -25.80 -4.42 5.34
C PRO A 133 -24.50 -4.59 6.13
N PHE A 134 -23.34 -4.61 5.47
CA PHE A 134 -22.03 -4.78 6.11
C PHE A 134 -21.39 -3.43 6.46
N THR A 135 -20.71 -3.38 7.60
CA THR A 135 -19.91 -2.21 7.97
C THR A 135 -18.73 -2.07 7.01
N THR A 136 -18.48 -0.85 6.52
CA THR A 136 -17.32 -0.55 5.68
C THR A 136 -16.04 -1.06 6.32
N VAL A 137 -15.19 -1.69 5.51
CA VAL A 137 -13.84 -2.09 5.91
C VAL A 137 -12.88 -1.52 4.87
N ALA A 138 -12.42 -0.29 5.14
CA ALA A 138 -11.43 0.35 4.30
C ALA A 138 -10.11 -0.40 4.40
N ASN A 139 -9.57 -0.88 3.28
CA ASN A 139 -8.39 -1.75 3.29
C ASN A 139 -7.17 -1.08 2.67
N ASP A 140 -7.15 -0.90 1.34
CA ASP A 140 -5.96 -0.41 0.63
C ASP A 140 -6.22 0.90 -0.11
N VAL A 141 -5.15 1.62 -0.46
CA VAL A 141 -5.18 2.90 -1.18
C VAL A 141 -4.18 2.94 -2.31
N ALA A 142 -4.60 3.46 -3.46
CA ALA A 142 -3.71 3.87 -4.54
C ALA A 142 -3.93 5.34 -4.90
N VAL A 143 -2.97 5.93 -5.61
CA VAL A 143 -2.96 7.35 -5.95
C VAL A 143 -2.67 7.54 -7.43
N ASP A 144 -3.38 8.44 -8.09
CA ASP A 144 -3.11 8.82 -9.47
C ASP A 144 -2.15 10.03 -9.59
N PHE A 145 -1.78 10.37 -10.83
CA PHE A 145 -0.87 11.50 -11.10
C PHE A 145 -1.44 12.88 -10.75
N SER A 146 -2.76 13.00 -10.62
CA SER A 146 -3.46 14.23 -10.23
C SER A 146 -3.60 14.35 -8.71
N GLY A 147 -3.19 13.33 -7.96
CA GLY A 147 -3.34 13.31 -6.51
C GLY A 147 -4.74 12.91 -6.06
N ASN A 148 -5.53 12.21 -6.88
CA ASN A 148 -6.70 11.52 -6.38
C ASN A 148 -6.28 10.19 -5.76
N ALA A 149 -6.83 9.89 -4.59
CA ALA A 149 -6.67 8.63 -3.91
C ALA A 149 -7.89 7.72 -4.13
N TYR A 150 -7.63 6.42 -4.20
CA TYR A 150 -8.61 5.38 -4.49
C TYR A 150 -8.57 4.34 -3.39
N VAL A 151 -9.60 4.29 -2.56
CA VAL A 151 -9.64 3.42 -1.38
C VAL A 151 -10.59 2.24 -1.61
N THR A 152 -10.17 1.04 -1.26
CA THR A 152 -10.98 -0.18 -1.38
C THR A 152 -11.81 -0.43 -0.11
N ASP A 153 -13.05 -0.91 -0.29
CA ASP A 153 -13.89 -1.47 0.78
C ASP A 153 -13.99 -2.98 0.61
N SER A 154 -13.31 -3.73 1.48
CA SER A 154 -13.28 -5.19 1.39
C SER A 154 -14.57 -5.87 1.85
N ALA A 155 -15.48 -5.15 2.53
CA ALA A 155 -16.74 -5.70 3.01
C ALA A 155 -17.92 -5.40 2.07
N ASN A 156 -17.82 -4.35 1.26
CA ASN A 156 -18.94 -3.86 0.45
C ASN A 156 -18.69 -3.83 -1.05
N ASP A 157 -17.55 -4.36 -1.52
CA ASP A 157 -17.18 -4.39 -2.94
C ASP A 157 -17.28 -2.99 -3.57
N ALA A 158 -16.71 -2.01 -2.88
CA ALA A 158 -16.77 -0.62 -3.30
C ALA A 158 -15.36 -0.04 -3.45
N ILE A 159 -15.24 0.90 -4.38
CA ILE A 159 -14.05 1.74 -4.53
C ILE A 159 -14.51 3.18 -4.28
N TYR A 160 -13.82 3.86 -3.38
CA TYR A 160 -13.98 5.28 -3.11
C TYR A 160 -12.93 6.08 -3.88
N LYS A 161 -13.31 7.27 -4.34
CA LYS A 161 -12.37 8.28 -4.83
C LYS A 161 -12.35 9.45 -3.86
N ILE A 162 -11.15 9.85 -3.47
CA ILE A 162 -10.88 11.02 -2.64
C ILE A 162 -9.98 11.95 -3.46
N ASN A 163 -10.41 13.19 -3.70
CA ASN A 163 -9.57 14.12 -4.46
C ASN A 163 -8.42 14.69 -3.61
N ILE A 164 -7.55 15.48 -4.26
CA ILE A 164 -6.39 16.11 -3.61
C ILE A 164 -6.82 17.04 -2.46
N GLU A 165 -8.02 17.60 -2.52
CA GLU A 165 -8.64 18.43 -1.48
C GLU A 165 -9.30 17.62 -0.34
N GLY A 166 -9.28 16.29 -0.39
CA GLY A 166 -9.83 15.42 0.66
C GLY A 166 -11.34 15.20 0.57
N GLN A 167 -12.00 15.49 -0.54
CA GLN A 167 -13.42 15.23 -0.76
C GLN A 167 -13.65 13.79 -1.22
N ALA A 168 -14.43 13.02 -0.47
CA ALA A 168 -14.71 11.62 -0.77
C ALA A 168 -16.03 11.40 -1.52
N SER A 169 -16.00 10.44 -2.45
CA SER A 169 -17.16 9.97 -3.20
C SER A 169 -17.03 8.47 -3.48
N ILE A 170 -18.16 7.80 -3.75
CA ILE A 170 -18.13 6.41 -4.24
C ILE A 170 -17.81 6.46 -5.73
N LEU A 171 -16.68 5.86 -6.12
CA LEU A 171 -16.30 5.75 -7.53
C LEU A 171 -17.02 4.61 -8.22
N SER A 172 -17.05 3.43 -7.58
CA SER A 172 -17.58 2.21 -8.21
C SER A 172 -18.10 1.21 -7.18
N LYS A 173 -19.13 0.46 -7.60
CA LYS A 173 -19.73 -0.70 -6.89
C LYS A 173 -20.06 -1.80 -7.90
N SER A 174 -19.14 -2.03 -8.85
CA SER A 174 -19.39 -2.92 -9.97
C SER A 174 -19.60 -4.37 -9.54
N GLN A 175 -20.58 -5.05 -10.14
CA GLN A 175 -20.79 -6.49 -9.94
C GLN A 175 -19.57 -7.33 -10.38
N ALA A 176 -18.68 -6.76 -11.20
CA ALA A 176 -17.43 -7.41 -11.58
C ALA A 176 -16.55 -7.78 -10.38
N PHE A 177 -16.62 -7.02 -9.27
CA PHE A 177 -15.88 -7.32 -8.04
C PHE A 177 -16.33 -8.64 -7.39
N LYS A 178 -17.55 -9.11 -7.70
CA LYS A 178 -18.15 -10.36 -7.22
C LYS A 178 -18.09 -11.50 -8.24
N SER A 179 -17.48 -11.28 -9.41
CA SER A 179 -17.51 -12.25 -10.50
C SER A 179 -16.50 -13.41 -10.29
N HIS A 180 -16.95 -14.63 -10.58
CA HIS A 180 -16.13 -15.84 -10.54
C HIS A 180 -16.33 -16.68 -11.81
N PRO A 181 -15.24 -17.15 -12.48
CA PRO A 181 -13.83 -16.86 -12.19
C PRO A 181 -13.51 -15.38 -12.43
N VAL A 182 -12.51 -14.84 -11.72
CA VAL A 182 -12.01 -13.49 -12.00
C VAL A 182 -11.49 -13.49 -13.45
N GLU A 183 -12.17 -12.79 -14.36
CA GLU A 183 -11.77 -12.74 -15.78
C GLU A 183 -10.47 -11.92 -15.94
N ILE A 184 -9.32 -12.55 -15.72
CA ILE A 184 -7.98 -11.93 -15.82
C ILE A 184 -7.75 -11.31 -17.22
N ARG A 185 -8.36 -11.88 -18.26
CA ARG A 185 -8.10 -11.51 -19.67
C ARG A 185 -8.62 -10.12 -20.07
N ARG A 186 -9.55 -9.51 -19.33
CA ARG A 186 -10.02 -8.14 -19.64
C ARG A 186 -9.11 -7.03 -19.09
N PHE A 187 -8.17 -7.35 -18.20
CA PHE A 187 -7.39 -6.36 -17.46
C PHE A 187 -5.95 -6.15 -17.99
N PHE A 188 -5.48 -6.97 -18.94
CA PHE A 188 -4.13 -6.87 -19.49
C PHE A 188 -4.15 -6.50 -20.99
N ALA A 189 -4.22 -5.20 -21.29
CA ALA A 189 -3.73 -4.65 -22.56
C ALA A 189 -2.45 -3.85 -22.27
N PRO A 190 -1.36 -4.00 -23.04
CA PRO A 190 -0.06 -3.43 -22.70
C PRO A 190 -0.06 -1.94 -23.05
N ILE A 191 -0.18 -1.07 -22.05
CA ILE A 191 0.09 0.36 -22.21
C ILE A 191 0.94 0.81 -21.01
N LEU A 192 2.03 1.51 -21.32
CA LEU A 192 3.05 2.00 -20.39
C LEU A 192 2.43 2.97 -19.36
N GLY A 193 2.49 2.64 -18.07
CA GLY A 193 2.07 3.52 -16.96
C GLY A 193 1.34 2.76 -15.85
N TRP A 194 2.07 2.00 -15.03
CA TRP A 194 1.50 1.12 -14.01
C TRP A 194 1.47 1.80 -12.63
N VAL A 195 0.31 1.82 -11.98
CA VAL A 195 0.16 2.00 -10.52
C VAL A 195 -0.49 0.72 -9.99
N GLY A 196 0.25 -0.05 -9.19
CA GLY A 196 -0.25 -1.28 -8.58
C GLY A 196 -0.95 -0.97 -7.26
N VAL A 197 -2.19 -1.44 -7.11
CA VAL A 197 -2.86 -1.59 -5.80
C VAL A 197 -2.38 -2.92 -5.21
N GLY A 198 -1.79 -2.88 -4.02
CA GLY A 198 -1.16 -4.03 -3.38
C GLY A 198 -2.02 -4.56 -2.23
N VAL A 199 -2.88 -5.54 -2.50
CA VAL A 199 -3.67 -6.21 -1.46
C VAL A 199 -2.74 -7.05 -0.58
N GLY A 200 -2.56 -6.64 0.67
CA GLY A 200 -1.91 -7.44 1.71
C GLY A 200 -2.94 -8.06 2.64
N VAL A 201 -3.22 -9.35 2.52
CA VAL A 201 -3.91 -10.12 3.57
C VAL A 201 -2.93 -11.15 4.15
N GLY A 202 -2.57 -10.99 5.42
CA GLY A 202 -2.09 -12.08 6.30
C GLY A 202 -3.12 -12.22 7.43
N VAL A 203 -3.60 -13.41 7.81
CA VAL A 203 -2.83 -14.48 8.47
C VAL A 203 -3.52 -15.84 8.27
N GLY A 204 -2.72 -16.89 8.05
CA GLY A 204 -3.15 -18.29 8.23
C GLY A 204 -1.98 -19.26 8.09
N GLY A 205 -1.73 -20.08 9.12
CA GLY A 205 -0.55 -20.92 9.25
C GLY A 205 -0.28 -21.85 8.07
N VAL A 206 1.00 -21.93 7.69
CA VAL A 206 1.58 -22.90 6.74
C VAL A 206 0.99 -22.82 5.32
N GLY A 207 1.46 -21.90 4.48
CA GLY A 207 1.06 -21.88 3.07
C GLY A 207 1.60 -20.70 2.29
N ARG A 208 1.84 -20.89 0.99
CA ARG A 208 2.36 -19.92 0.03
C ARG A 208 1.62 -18.57 0.08
N VAL A 209 2.38 -17.48 -0.04
CA VAL A 209 1.88 -16.12 -0.22
C VAL A 209 1.48 -15.92 -1.69
N ASN A 210 0.19 -15.69 -1.96
CA ASN A 210 -0.30 -15.26 -3.26
C ASN A 210 -0.70 -13.79 -3.16
N PHE A 211 -0.08 -12.93 -3.97
CA PHE A 211 -0.44 -11.52 -4.09
C PHE A 211 -1.59 -11.36 -5.08
N LEU A 212 -2.67 -10.68 -4.69
CA LEU A 212 -3.71 -10.22 -5.60
C LEU A 212 -3.44 -8.75 -5.93
N PHE A 213 -3.12 -8.44 -7.19
CA PHE A 213 -3.01 -7.07 -7.66
C PHE A 213 -4.35 -6.64 -8.25
N PHE A 214 -4.99 -5.61 -7.71
CA PHE A 214 -6.09 -4.95 -8.40
C PHE A 214 -5.50 -3.92 -9.37
N ASN A 215 -5.52 -4.23 -10.67
CA ASN A 215 -5.25 -3.24 -11.72
C ASN A 215 -6.54 -2.45 -11.98
N ILE A 216 -6.67 -1.27 -11.36
CA ILE A 216 -7.72 -0.33 -11.73
C ILE A 216 -7.21 0.47 -12.92
N LYS A 217 -7.78 0.21 -14.10
CA LYS A 217 -7.57 1.06 -15.29
C LYS A 217 -8.38 2.35 -15.09
N ILE A 218 -7.69 3.45 -14.80
CA ILE A 218 -8.29 4.78 -14.73
C ILE A 218 -7.92 5.46 -16.05
N ASN A 219 -8.93 5.65 -16.91
CA ASN A 219 -8.79 6.41 -18.16
C ASN A 219 -8.51 7.88 -17.87
#